data_AF-A0A4Y9IXQ8-F1
#
_entry.id   AF-A0A4Y9IXQ8-F1
#
_cell.length_a   1.000
_cell.length_b   1.000
_cell.length_c   1.000
_cell.angle_alpha   90.00
_cell.angle_beta   90.00
_cell.angle_gamma   90.00
#
_symmetry.space_group_name_H-M   'P 1'
#
loop_
_entity.id
_entity.type
_entity.pdbx_description
1 polymer ?
#
loop_
_entity_poly.entity_id
_entity_poly.type
_entity_poly.pdbx_seq_one_letter_code
_entity_poly.pdbx_strand_id
1 'polypeptide(L)'
;MTLTDLIKKTLISLAAVAAFTACDSAIYDEEGDCSVTYRVKLTYTKNMKGADAFPVEVTHVALYAFDPDGNLATAVTRTAEELHAADNYVNLDLEPGRYDIVAWCGGTSREPDAARWTLAGGDTPVAKTDLLCTLSTTPGEAAGKVVSDKDLHRLYHGSLADAEMPALYGTHDYTIDLTKDTNFIRVILQHADGDPVNPEWFTFSITDTNTALDHTNTPASADVVTYRPWAVTSVATEMPDPDHVAGSKAPARQSRTVTSISSVIAEMTTSRLVTTSRPVIEVHCTEPGNEHSVARLDLISYLLMIKGSANRHMTDQEFLDCQDDYSMMLILDDNNRWNISLGLYINSWRIVRQETVIQ
;
A
#
# COMPACT_ATOMS: atom_id res chain seq x y z
N MET A 1 -32.75 -82.74 45.42
CA MET A 1 -31.86 -81.69 44.89
C MET A 1 -32.22 -81.52 43.43
N THR A 2 -33.01 -80.48 43.14
CA THR A 2 -33.73 -80.30 41.89
C THR A 2 -32.84 -79.67 40.81
N LEU A 3 -33.08 -80.00 39.55
CA LEU A 3 -32.36 -79.52 38.36
C LEU A 3 -32.24 -77.97 38.28
N THR A 4 -33.09 -77.27 39.03
CA THR A 4 -33.12 -75.82 39.22
C THR A 4 -31.96 -75.24 40.06
N ASP A 5 -31.32 -76.03 40.94
CA ASP A 5 -30.19 -75.56 41.76
C ASP A 5 -28.83 -75.68 41.05
N LEU A 6 -28.74 -76.50 39.99
CA LEU A 6 -27.52 -76.63 39.18
C LEU A 6 -27.41 -75.51 38.14
N ILE A 7 -28.53 -74.96 37.66
CA ILE A 7 -28.55 -73.87 36.67
C ILE A 7 -28.16 -72.53 37.32
N LYS A 8 -28.59 -72.28 38.57
CA LYS A 8 -28.25 -71.02 39.29
C LYS A 8 -26.79 -70.90 39.71
N LYS A 9 -26.09 -72.03 39.95
CA LYS A 9 -24.64 -72.01 40.27
C LYS A 9 -23.74 -71.96 39.05
N THR A 10 -24.27 -72.17 37.84
CA THR A 10 -23.48 -72.15 36.60
C THR A 10 -23.61 -70.82 35.83
N LEU A 11 -24.59 -69.97 36.17
CA LEU A 11 -24.75 -68.63 35.57
C LEU A 11 -24.02 -67.48 36.29
N ILE A 12 -23.55 -67.68 37.53
CA ILE A 12 -22.81 -66.62 38.26
C ILE A 12 -21.30 -66.69 37.97
N SER A 13 -20.81 -67.82 37.45
CA SER A 13 -19.39 -68.02 37.12
C SER A 13 -19.00 -67.54 35.71
N LEU A 14 -19.97 -67.11 34.89
CA LEU A 14 -19.72 -66.67 33.50
C LEU A 14 -19.88 -65.14 33.32
N ALA A 15 -20.24 -64.41 34.38
CA ALA A 15 -20.33 -62.94 34.36
C ALA A 15 -19.09 -62.23 34.96
N ALA A 16 -18.12 -62.98 35.49
CA ALA A 16 -16.91 -62.43 36.12
C ALA A 16 -15.64 -62.52 35.26
N VAL A 17 -15.73 -63.07 34.03
CA VAL A 17 -14.58 -63.18 33.11
C VAL A 17 -14.72 -62.23 31.90
N ALA A 18 -15.86 -61.56 31.73
CA ALA A 18 -16.09 -60.58 30.65
C ALA A 18 -15.76 -59.12 31.05
N ALA A 19 -15.03 -58.91 32.15
CA ALA A 19 -14.62 -57.58 32.62
C ALA A 19 -13.11 -57.29 32.45
N PHE A 20 -12.35 -58.18 31.79
CA PHE A 20 -10.90 -58.00 31.58
C PHE A 20 -10.45 -58.04 30.12
N THR A 21 -11.36 -57.94 29.15
CA THR A 21 -11.00 -57.80 27.72
C THR A 21 -11.35 -56.43 27.12
N ALA A 22 -11.50 -55.42 27.97
CA ALA A 22 -11.61 -54.01 27.57
C ALA A 22 -10.46 -53.18 28.16
N CYS A 23 -9.26 -53.72 28.11
CA CYS A 23 -7.99 -53.03 28.33
C CYS A 23 -6.96 -53.61 27.36
N ASP A 24 -7.29 -53.57 26.08
CA ASP A 24 -6.33 -53.82 25.01
C ASP A 24 -6.73 -52.89 23.87
N SER A 25 -5.86 -51.95 23.49
CA SER A 25 -6.03 -50.95 22.40
C SER A 25 -6.96 -49.73 22.62
N ALA A 26 -6.89 -49.05 23.77
CA ALA A 26 -7.54 -47.74 23.95
C ALA A 26 -6.65 -46.64 24.56
N ILE A 27 -5.33 -46.79 24.41
CA ILE A 27 -4.40 -45.66 24.44
C ILE A 27 -3.67 -45.78 23.11
N TYR A 28 -4.27 -45.22 22.07
CA TYR A 28 -3.46 -44.79 20.95
C TYR A 28 -2.59 -43.68 21.53
N ASP A 29 -1.27 -43.90 21.51
CA ASP A 29 -0.30 -42.83 21.57
C ASP A 29 -0.77 -41.76 20.59
N GLU A 30 -1.40 -40.70 21.10
CA GLU A 30 -1.26 -39.40 20.46
C GLU A 30 0.22 -39.02 20.67
N GLU A 31 1.10 -39.64 19.89
CA GLU A 31 2.39 -39.06 19.55
C GLU A 31 2.04 -37.72 18.88
N GLY A 32 1.86 -36.70 19.72
CA GLY A 32 1.74 -35.33 19.28
C GLY A 32 2.90 -35.08 18.33
N ASP A 33 2.56 -34.55 17.17
CA ASP A 33 3.50 -34.28 16.09
C ASP A 33 4.79 -33.68 16.67
N CYS A 34 5.86 -34.49 16.72
CA CYS A 34 7.17 -34.07 17.23
C CYS A 34 7.88 -33.17 16.21
N SER A 35 7.12 -32.46 15.39
CA SER A 35 7.62 -31.45 14.46
C SER A 35 7.61 -30.08 15.10
N VAL A 36 8.52 -29.23 14.62
CA VAL A 36 8.50 -27.80 14.88
C VAL A 36 8.07 -27.15 13.57
N THR A 37 7.04 -26.32 13.62
CA THR A 37 6.55 -25.59 12.44
C THR A 37 6.63 -24.09 12.72
N TYR A 38 7.34 -23.36 11.86
CA TYR A 38 7.35 -21.89 11.89
C TYR A 38 6.48 -21.36 10.78
N ARG A 39 5.64 -20.37 11.09
CA ARG A 39 4.80 -19.73 10.08
C ARG A 39 4.65 -18.24 10.33
N VAL A 40 4.61 -17.48 9.24
CA VAL A 40 4.46 -16.03 9.26
C VAL A 40 3.11 -15.67 8.68
N LYS A 41 2.27 -15.02 9.48
CA LYS A 41 1.06 -14.34 9.01
C LYS A 41 1.45 -12.99 8.41
N LEU A 42 0.99 -12.74 7.19
CA LEU A 42 1.09 -11.43 6.56
C LEU A 42 -0.21 -10.67 6.74
N THR A 43 -0.09 -9.40 7.13
CA THR A 43 -1.21 -8.47 7.31
C THR A 43 -0.88 -7.14 6.66
N TYR A 44 -1.89 -6.34 6.35
CA TYR A 44 -1.73 -4.97 5.89
C TYR A 44 -2.76 -4.09 6.61
N THR A 45 -2.41 -3.68 7.82
CA THR A 45 -3.26 -2.82 8.68
C THR A 45 -2.82 -1.37 8.69
N LYS A 46 -1.60 -1.07 8.21
CA LYS A 46 -1.05 0.28 8.02
C LYS A 46 -1.72 1.01 6.86
N ASN A 47 -2.99 1.33 7.05
CA ASN A 47 -3.80 2.12 6.13
C ASN A 47 -4.76 3.00 6.95
N MET A 48 -5.33 4.02 6.33
CA MET A 48 -6.20 4.97 7.03
C MET A 48 -7.50 4.37 7.60
N LYS A 49 -7.89 3.16 7.21
CA LYS A 49 -9.05 2.45 7.77
C LYS A 49 -8.70 1.67 9.03
N GLY A 50 -7.42 1.41 9.29
CA GLY A 50 -6.95 0.60 10.42
C GLY A 50 -7.48 -0.84 10.40
N ALA A 51 -7.77 -1.37 9.21
CA ALA A 51 -8.30 -2.72 9.01
C ALA A 51 -7.39 -3.49 8.07
N ASP A 52 -7.29 -4.81 8.25
CA ASP A 52 -6.46 -5.65 7.41
C ASP A 52 -7.01 -5.69 5.96
N ALA A 53 -6.25 -5.08 5.06
CA ALA A 53 -6.56 -5.04 3.62
C ALA A 53 -5.68 -6.00 2.81
N PHE A 54 -4.87 -6.85 3.46
CA PHE A 54 -3.99 -7.81 2.79
C PHE A 54 -4.74 -8.66 1.77
N PRO A 55 -5.90 -9.29 2.10
CA PRO A 55 -6.56 -10.21 1.18
C PRO A 55 -7.13 -9.56 -0.09
N VAL A 56 -7.19 -8.23 -0.11
CA VAL A 56 -7.81 -7.47 -1.20
C VAL A 56 -6.76 -6.79 -2.06
N GLU A 57 -5.64 -6.36 -1.46
CA GLU A 57 -4.67 -5.49 -2.15
C GLU A 57 -3.34 -6.17 -2.51
N VAL A 58 -2.95 -7.23 -1.81
CA VAL A 58 -1.69 -7.95 -2.06
C VAL A 58 -1.97 -9.15 -2.96
N THR A 59 -1.19 -9.28 -4.04
CA THR A 59 -1.37 -10.36 -5.03
C THR A 59 -0.20 -11.32 -5.13
N HIS A 60 0.98 -10.91 -4.70
CA HIS A 60 2.20 -11.70 -4.75
C HIS A 60 3.03 -11.44 -3.50
N VAL A 61 3.65 -12.47 -2.95
CA VAL A 61 4.52 -12.38 -1.77
C VAL A 61 5.83 -13.07 -2.07
N ALA A 62 6.93 -12.45 -1.67
CA ALA A 62 8.24 -13.07 -1.53
C ALA A 62 8.77 -12.81 -0.10
N LEU A 63 9.07 -13.88 0.62
CA LEU A 63 9.64 -13.87 1.97
C LEU A 63 11.05 -14.43 1.93
N TYR A 64 11.96 -13.79 2.65
CA TYR A 64 13.37 -14.14 2.74
C TYR A 64 13.77 -14.17 4.21
N ALA A 65 14.36 -15.26 4.70
CA ALA A 65 14.92 -15.32 6.04
C ALA A 65 16.45 -15.45 5.97
N PHE A 66 17.15 -14.62 6.73
CA PHE A 66 18.60 -14.57 6.79
C PHE A 66 19.08 -14.98 8.18
N ASP A 67 20.12 -15.80 8.24
CA ASP A 67 20.78 -16.19 9.47
C ASP A 67 21.56 -15.00 10.10
N PRO A 68 22.12 -15.15 11.33
CA PRO A 68 22.87 -14.08 11.97
C PRO A 68 24.16 -13.67 11.25
N ASP A 69 24.70 -14.56 10.41
CA ASP A 69 25.87 -14.29 9.57
C ASP A 69 25.48 -13.52 8.28
N GLY A 70 24.18 -13.35 8.02
CA GLY A 70 23.61 -12.62 6.89
C GLY A 70 23.40 -13.46 5.64
N ASN A 71 23.55 -14.79 5.71
CA ASN A 71 23.30 -15.69 4.60
C ASN A 71 21.81 -16.01 4.49
N LEU A 72 21.32 -16.16 3.25
CA LEU A 72 19.95 -16.62 3.02
C LEU A 72 19.77 -18.06 3.54
N ALA A 73 18.90 -18.23 4.52
CA ALA A 73 18.52 -19.53 5.07
C ALA A 73 17.32 -20.13 4.32
N THR A 74 16.31 -19.32 3.98
CA THR A 74 15.17 -19.75 3.17
C THR A 74 14.57 -18.60 2.38
N ALA A 75 13.96 -18.92 1.23
CA ALA A 75 13.18 -17.99 0.42
C ALA A 75 11.89 -18.67 -0.06
N VAL A 76 10.77 -17.97 0.08
CA VAL A 76 9.44 -18.49 -0.26
C VAL A 76 8.65 -17.46 -1.07
N THR A 77 8.13 -17.86 -2.22
CA THR A 77 7.20 -17.05 -3.02
C THR A 77 5.81 -17.66 -3.05
N ARG A 78 4.77 -16.84 -2.95
CA ARG A 78 3.36 -17.28 -3.04
C ARG A 78 2.51 -16.31 -3.84
N THR A 79 1.49 -16.82 -4.52
CA THR A 79 0.43 -16.00 -5.11
C THR A 79 -0.64 -15.68 -4.07
N ALA A 80 -1.49 -14.68 -4.34
CA ALA A 80 -2.63 -14.34 -3.51
C ALA A 80 -3.57 -15.54 -3.27
N GLU A 81 -3.83 -16.33 -4.31
CA GLU A 81 -4.72 -17.48 -4.23
C GLU A 81 -4.20 -18.52 -3.23
N GLU A 82 -2.90 -18.81 -3.26
CA GLU A 82 -2.24 -19.73 -2.33
C GLU A 82 -2.28 -19.21 -0.89
N LEU A 83 -2.08 -17.90 -0.70
CA LEU A 83 -2.09 -17.26 0.61
C LEU A 83 -3.49 -17.23 1.23
N HIS A 84 -4.52 -16.88 0.45
CA HIS A 84 -5.90 -16.86 0.92
C HIS A 84 -6.36 -18.25 1.36
N ALA A 85 -5.95 -19.29 0.65
CA ALA A 85 -6.22 -20.67 1.02
C ALA A 85 -5.56 -21.07 2.36
N ALA A 86 -4.51 -20.36 2.78
CA ALA A 86 -3.73 -20.60 3.98
C ALA A 86 -3.95 -19.55 5.09
N ASP A 87 -5.04 -18.76 5.06
CA ASP A 87 -5.30 -17.66 6.01
C ASP A 87 -4.12 -16.67 6.10
N ASN A 88 -3.47 -16.40 4.96
CA ASN A 88 -2.31 -15.53 4.78
C ASN A 88 -1.05 -15.97 5.55
N TYR A 89 -0.98 -17.25 5.96
CA TYR A 89 0.21 -17.81 6.57
C TYR A 89 1.16 -18.37 5.51
N VAL A 90 2.45 -18.15 5.72
CA VAL A 90 3.55 -18.77 4.97
C VAL A 90 4.38 -19.60 5.93
N ASN A 91 4.54 -20.89 5.66
CA ASN A 91 5.43 -21.76 6.42
C ASN A 91 6.88 -21.49 6.04
N LEU A 92 7.76 -21.46 7.03
CA LEU A 92 9.20 -21.29 6.86
C LEU A 92 9.92 -22.60 7.19
N ASP A 93 10.66 -23.12 6.22
CA ASP A 93 11.54 -24.27 6.41
C ASP A 93 12.88 -23.77 6.96
N LEU A 94 12.99 -23.77 8.29
CA LEU A 94 14.12 -23.23 9.05
C LEU A 94 14.45 -24.16 10.22
N GLU A 95 15.74 -24.23 10.57
CA GLU A 95 16.18 -24.83 11.82
C GLU A 95 15.92 -23.86 12.99
N PRO A 96 15.88 -24.35 14.25
CA PRO A 96 15.87 -23.47 15.41
C PRO A 96 17.06 -22.51 15.43
N GLY A 97 16.80 -21.23 15.68
CA GLY A 97 17.81 -20.19 15.55
C GLY A 97 17.24 -18.77 15.63
N ARG A 98 18.03 -17.79 15.20
CA ARG A 98 17.62 -16.38 15.10
C ARG A 98 17.75 -15.92 13.67
N TYR A 99 16.71 -15.25 13.17
CA TYR A 99 16.63 -14.86 11.77
C TYR A 99 16.10 -13.45 11.58
N ASP A 100 16.62 -12.76 10.57
CA ASP A 100 15.98 -11.58 10.02
C ASP A 100 15.09 -11.99 8.85
N ILE A 101 13.80 -11.68 8.94
CA ILE A 101 12.81 -12.03 7.91
C ILE A 101 12.39 -10.76 7.19
N VAL A 102 12.47 -10.76 5.86
CA VAL A 102 12.09 -9.63 4.99
C VAL A 102 11.03 -10.11 4.01
N ALA A 103 9.97 -9.31 3.86
CA ALA A 103 8.89 -9.53 2.90
C ALA A 103 8.91 -8.41 1.86
N TRP A 104 8.95 -8.79 0.59
CA TRP A 104 8.61 -7.93 -0.55
C TRP A 104 7.36 -8.49 -1.21
N CYS A 105 6.30 -7.68 -1.27
CA CYS A 105 5.02 -8.12 -1.82
C CYS A 105 4.58 -7.17 -2.94
N GLY A 106 3.88 -7.72 -3.93
CA GLY A 106 3.32 -6.97 -5.06
C GLY A 106 1.80 -6.91 -4.98
N GLY A 107 1.22 -5.89 -5.61
CA GLY A 107 -0.22 -5.75 -5.83
C GLY A 107 -0.56 -5.34 -7.25
N THR A 108 -1.86 -5.26 -7.54
CA THR A 108 -2.33 -4.78 -8.85
C THR A 108 -2.06 -3.29 -9.03
N SER A 109 -1.81 -2.89 -10.27
CA SER A 109 -1.82 -1.50 -10.73
C SER A 109 -3.23 -1.05 -11.11
N ARG A 110 -3.42 0.24 -11.33
CA ARG A 110 -4.61 0.85 -11.96
C ARG A 110 -4.56 0.69 -13.48
N GLU A 111 -3.36 0.72 -14.06
CA GLU A 111 -3.15 0.56 -15.51
C GLU A 111 -2.50 -0.78 -15.89
N PRO A 112 -2.88 -1.42 -17.02
CA PRO A 112 -2.29 -2.68 -17.48
C PRO A 112 -0.78 -2.61 -17.75
N ASP A 113 -0.30 -1.50 -18.31
CA ASP A 113 1.10 -1.32 -18.76
C ASP A 113 2.00 -0.65 -17.71
N ALA A 114 1.65 -0.82 -16.43
CA ALA A 114 2.35 -0.24 -15.29
C ALA A 114 3.81 -0.68 -15.16
N ALA A 115 4.64 0.20 -14.61
CA ALA A 115 6.03 -0.09 -14.30
C ALA A 115 6.14 -1.10 -13.15
N ARG A 116 7.17 -1.94 -13.22
CA ARG A 116 7.42 -3.04 -12.29
C ARG A 116 8.63 -2.78 -11.41
N TRP A 117 8.67 -3.53 -10.33
CA TRP A 117 9.77 -3.58 -9.38
C TRP A 117 10.66 -4.79 -9.66
N THR A 118 11.96 -4.67 -9.38
CA THR A 118 12.92 -5.77 -9.53
C THR A 118 13.94 -5.72 -8.39
N LEU A 119 14.23 -6.89 -7.82
CA LEU A 119 15.29 -7.03 -6.82
C LEU A 119 16.66 -7.13 -7.50
N ALA A 120 17.67 -6.52 -6.90
CA ALA A 120 19.05 -6.59 -7.41
C ALA A 120 19.58 -8.03 -7.53
N GLY A 121 19.18 -8.92 -6.62
CA GLY A 121 19.49 -10.36 -6.67
C GLY A 121 18.65 -11.18 -7.65
N GLY A 122 17.68 -10.56 -8.33
CA GLY A 122 16.69 -11.26 -9.14
C GLY A 122 15.95 -12.34 -8.35
N ASP A 123 15.79 -13.52 -8.97
CA ASP A 123 15.10 -14.67 -8.38
C ASP A 123 15.99 -15.49 -7.41
N THR A 124 17.27 -15.14 -7.29
CA THR A 124 18.26 -15.89 -6.50
C THR A 124 19.08 -14.98 -5.57
N PRO A 125 18.45 -14.22 -4.65
CA PRO A 125 19.18 -13.45 -3.67
C PRO A 125 19.97 -14.37 -2.73
N VAL A 126 21.14 -13.93 -2.28
CA VAL A 126 22.00 -14.69 -1.36
C VAL A 126 22.34 -13.91 -0.09
N ALA A 127 22.27 -12.58 -0.14
CA ALA A 127 22.47 -11.68 0.99
C ALA A 127 21.39 -10.60 1.05
N LYS A 128 21.22 -9.94 2.20
CA LYS A 128 20.21 -8.87 2.37
C LYS A 128 20.36 -7.71 1.38
N THR A 129 21.59 -7.38 0.99
CA THR A 129 21.86 -6.33 0.01
C THR A 129 21.27 -6.63 -1.37
N ASP A 130 21.03 -7.90 -1.68
CA ASP A 130 20.41 -8.34 -2.92
C ASP A 130 18.90 -8.02 -2.95
N LEU A 131 18.31 -7.70 -1.79
CA LEU A 131 16.92 -7.28 -1.66
C LEU A 131 16.73 -5.77 -1.89
N LEU A 132 17.67 -5.11 -2.56
CA LEU A 132 17.45 -3.76 -3.09
C LEU A 132 16.38 -3.81 -4.18
N CYS A 133 15.20 -3.28 -3.88
CA CYS A 133 14.05 -3.25 -4.77
C CYS A 133 14.07 -1.97 -5.61
N THR A 134 14.10 -2.11 -6.94
CA THR A 134 14.28 -1.01 -7.89
C THR A 134 13.11 -0.88 -8.84
N LEU A 135 12.70 0.36 -9.10
CA LEU A 135 11.63 0.69 -10.04
C LEU A 135 12.18 0.73 -11.47
N SER A 136 11.46 0.10 -12.39
CA SER A 136 11.71 0.23 -13.83
C SER A 136 11.43 1.66 -14.28
N THR A 137 12.46 2.34 -14.79
CA THR A 137 12.39 3.72 -15.28
C THR A 137 13.03 3.85 -16.66
N THR A 138 12.81 5.00 -17.32
CA THR A 138 13.49 5.35 -18.57
C THR A 138 14.57 6.41 -18.31
N PRO A 139 15.63 6.49 -19.12
CA PRO A 139 16.63 7.54 -18.98
C PRO A 139 16.03 8.94 -19.15
N GLY A 140 16.42 9.87 -18.27
CA GLY A 140 16.08 11.29 -18.40
C GLY A 140 17.03 12.03 -19.35
N GLU A 141 16.82 13.35 -19.50
CA GLU A 141 17.60 14.21 -20.39
C GLU A 141 19.06 14.41 -19.95
N ALA A 142 19.37 14.18 -18.67
CA ALA A 142 20.69 14.35 -18.09
C ALA A 142 21.14 13.10 -17.32
N ALA A 143 22.46 12.91 -17.20
CA ALA A 143 23.03 11.85 -16.37
C ALA A 143 22.57 12.01 -14.91
N GLY A 144 22.28 10.89 -14.24
CA GLY A 144 21.73 10.90 -12.88
C GLY A 144 20.24 11.25 -12.80
N LYS A 145 19.55 11.32 -13.94
CA LYS A 145 18.11 11.59 -14.03
C LYS A 145 17.40 10.45 -14.74
N VAL A 146 16.25 10.06 -14.20
CA VAL A 146 15.37 9.04 -14.77
C VAL A 146 13.92 9.52 -14.80
N VAL A 147 13.08 8.91 -15.62
CA VAL A 147 11.67 9.26 -15.78
C VAL A 147 10.79 8.05 -15.49
N SER A 148 9.70 8.30 -14.76
CA SER A 148 8.60 7.34 -14.56
C SER A 148 7.29 8.00 -14.98
N ASP A 149 6.79 7.63 -16.15
CA ASP A 149 5.57 8.17 -16.78
C ASP A 149 4.44 7.14 -16.86
N LYS A 150 4.55 6.08 -16.07
CA LYS A 150 3.59 4.97 -15.97
C LYS A 150 3.03 4.90 -14.57
N ASP A 151 1.84 4.33 -14.44
CA ASP A 151 1.37 3.83 -13.15
C ASP A 151 2.35 2.77 -12.62
N LEU A 152 2.32 2.52 -11.32
CA LEU A 152 3.19 1.56 -10.66
C LEU A 152 2.37 0.35 -10.20
N HIS A 153 2.92 -0.85 -10.37
CA HIS A 153 2.47 -1.96 -9.57
C HIS A 153 2.66 -1.62 -8.09
N ARG A 154 1.62 -1.85 -7.27
CA ARG A 154 1.70 -1.62 -5.83
C ARG A 154 2.83 -2.47 -5.26
N LEU A 155 3.62 -1.87 -4.37
CA LEU A 155 4.71 -2.50 -3.67
C LEU A 155 4.42 -2.44 -2.18
N TYR A 156 4.74 -3.52 -1.48
CA TYR A 156 4.65 -3.59 -0.04
C TYR A 156 5.90 -4.20 0.56
N HIS A 157 6.25 -3.73 1.75
CA HIS A 157 7.37 -4.22 2.53
C HIS A 157 6.96 -4.54 3.96
N GLY A 158 7.54 -5.58 4.53
CA GLY A 158 7.57 -5.74 5.97
C GLY A 158 8.77 -6.57 6.41
N SER A 159 9.09 -6.53 7.70
CA SER A 159 10.21 -7.31 8.23
C SER A 159 10.04 -7.64 9.71
N LEU A 160 10.65 -8.74 10.14
CA LEU A 160 10.94 -9.04 11.54
C LEU A 160 12.45 -9.14 11.69
N ALA A 161 13.00 -8.31 12.58
CA ALA A 161 14.42 -8.38 12.92
C ALA A 161 14.63 -9.31 14.11
N ASP A 162 15.70 -10.11 14.07
CA ASP A 162 16.17 -10.94 15.17
C ASP A 162 15.06 -11.84 15.78
N ALA A 163 14.25 -12.44 14.90
CA ALA A 163 13.15 -13.32 15.27
C ALA A 163 13.70 -14.67 15.76
N GLU A 164 13.34 -15.04 16.99
CA GLU A 164 13.75 -16.30 17.61
C GLU A 164 12.81 -17.44 17.19
N MET A 165 13.38 -18.46 16.55
CA MET A 165 12.75 -19.72 16.15
C MET A 165 13.13 -20.81 17.17
N PRO A 166 12.27 -21.10 18.17
CA PRO A 166 12.63 -22.00 19.27
C PRO A 166 12.55 -23.48 18.87
N ALA A 167 13.42 -24.32 19.44
CA ALA A 167 13.38 -25.78 19.25
C ALA A 167 12.20 -26.49 19.97
N LEU A 168 11.21 -25.73 20.46
CA LEU A 168 10.05 -26.27 21.15
C LEU A 168 9.06 -26.86 20.13
N TYR A 169 8.62 -28.10 20.35
CA TYR A 169 7.61 -28.74 19.49
C TYR A 169 6.32 -27.94 19.38
N GLY A 170 5.68 -28.04 18.21
CA GLY A 170 4.44 -27.35 17.89
C GLY A 170 4.61 -26.23 16.87
N THR A 171 3.54 -25.45 16.71
CA THR A 171 3.45 -24.35 15.76
C THR A 171 3.79 -23.03 16.41
N HIS A 172 4.73 -22.29 15.81
CA HIS A 172 5.10 -20.93 16.21
C HIS A 172 4.68 -19.95 15.13
N ASP A 173 3.77 -19.06 15.49
CA ASP A 173 3.19 -18.06 14.61
C ASP A 173 3.85 -16.70 14.83
N TYR A 174 4.30 -16.07 13.75
CA TYR A 174 4.82 -14.72 13.70
C TYR A 174 3.93 -13.86 12.83
N THR A 175 3.97 -12.54 13.01
CA THR A 175 3.20 -11.60 12.18
C THR A 175 4.11 -10.55 11.59
N ILE A 176 4.02 -10.34 10.28
CA ILE A 176 4.57 -9.17 9.59
C ILE A 176 3.41 -8.31 9.12
N ASP A 177 3.37 -7.07 9.60
CA ASP A 177 2.42 -6.06 9.12
C ASP A 177 3.08 -5.15 8.08
N LEU A 178 2.56 -5.23 6.86
CA LEU A 178 3.12 -4.63 5.68
C LEU A 178 2.89 -3.12 5.64
N THR A 179 3.83 -2.44 5.02
CA THR A 179 3.78 -1.02 4.65
C THR A 179 3.62 -0.95 3.15
N LYS A 180 2.69 -0.13 2.65
CA LYS A 180 2.54 0.10 1.21
C LYS A 180 3.47 1.22 0.78
N ASP A 181 4.29 0.96 -0.23
CA ASP A 181 5.35 1.88 -0.64
C ASP A 181 4.95 2.76 -1.82
N THR A 182 3.85 2.45 -2.50
CA THR A 182 3.39 3.25 -3.66
C THR A 182 2.30 4.24 -3.26
N ASN A 183 2.42 5.48 -3.73
CA ASN A 183 1.48 6.56 -3.45
C ASN A 183 0.83 7.05 -4.76
N PHE A 184 -0.49 7.21 -4.75
CA PHE A 184 -1.25 7.77 -5.85
C PHE A 184 -1.52 9.26 -5.60
N ILE A 185 -1.17 10.10 -6.58
CA ILE A 185 -1.29 11.55 -6.48
C ILE A 185 -2.03 12.07 -7.72
N ARG A 186 -3.17 12.68 -7.46
CA ARG A 186 -4.00 13.36 -8.45
C ARG A 186 -3.87 14.87 -8.29
N VAL A 187 -3.54 15.58 -9.36
CA VAL A 187 -3.56 17.04 -9.42
C VAL A 187 -4.75 17.49 -10.26
N ILE A 188 -5.54 18.42 -9.74
CA ILE A 188 -6.74 18.96 -10.37
C ILE A 188 -6.53 20.46 -10.61
N LEU A 189 -6.71 20.90 -11.85
CA LEU A 189 -6.75 22.31 -12.22
C LEU A 189 -8.18 22.71 -12.58
N GLN A 190 -8.64 23.85 -12.08
CA GLN A 190 -9.96 24.39 -12.35
C GLN A 190 -9.91 25.92 -12.34
N HIS A 191 -10.50 26.61 -13.33
CA HIS A 191 -10.64 28.07 -13.26
C HIS A 191 -11.70 28.50 -12.24
N ALA A 192 -11.47 29.63 -11.59
CA ALA A 192 -12.36 30.17 -10.56
C ALA A 192 -13.76 30.55 -11.10
N ASP A 193 -13.83 30.97 -12.36
CA ASP A 193 -15.05 31.34 -13.09
C ASP A 193 -15.76 30.15 -13.75
N GLY A 194 -15.14 28.96 -13.71
CA GLY A 194 -15.67 27.74 -14.32
C GLY A 194 -15.29 27.54 -15.78
N ASP A 195 -14.50 28.44 -16.37
CA ASP A 195 -14.07 28.32 -17.76
C ASP A 195 -13.23 27.05 -17.98
N PRO A 196 -13.33 26.41 -19.16
CA PRO A 196 -12.56 25.22 -19.48
C PRO A 196 -11.06 25.44 -19.33
N VAL A 197 -10.40 24.50 -18.65
CA VAL A 197 -8.94 24.41 -18.60
C VAL A 197 -8.49 23.54 -19.77
N ASN A 198 -7.63 24.06 -20.64
CA ASN A 198 -7.06 23.25 -21.74
C ASN A 198 -5.91 22.38 -21.18
N PRO A 199 -6.02 21.04 -21.20
CA PRO A 199 -4.98 20.15 -20.66
C PRO A 199 -3.64 20.26 -21.40
N GLU A 200 -3.64 20.63 -22.68
CA GLU A 200 -2.42 20.73 -23.50
C GLU A 200 -1.52 21.92 -23.09
N TRP A 201 -2.06 22.86 -22.31
CA TRP A 201 -1.33 24.02 -21.81
C TRP A 201 -0.67 23.78 -20.46
N PHE A 202 -0.68 22.56 -19.94
CA PHE A 202 -0.09 22.27 -18.64
C PHE A 202 0.79 21.04 -18.66
N THR A 203 1.87 21.11 -17.89
CA THR A 203 2.70 19.96 -17.55
C THR A 203 2.76 19.80 -16.04
N PHE A 204 2.88 18.55 -15.61
CA PHE A 204 2.88 18.17 -14.20
C PHE A 204 4.06 17.25 -13.96
N SER A 205 4.72 17.39 -12.82
CA SER A 205 5.76 16.45 -12.42
C SER A 205 5.96 16.40 -10.91
N ILE A 206 6.50 15.29 -10.44
CA ILE A 206 7.04 15.14 -9.07
C ILE A 206 8.48 14.68 -9.19
N THR A 207 9.40 15.32 -8.47
CA THR A 207 10.81 14.91 -8.43
C THR A 207 11.21 14.40 -7.06
N ASP A 208 11.94 13.29 -7.00
CA ASP A 208 12.45 12.68 -5.74
C ASP A 208 13.65 11.74 -6.02
N THR A 209 14.20 11.09 -4.99
CA THR A 209 15.27 10.08 -5.05
C THR A 209 14.84 8.77 -4.39
N ASN A 210 13.73 8.19 -4.85
CA ASN A 210 13.07 7.04 -4.23
C ASN A 210 12.72 5.90 -5.22
N THR A 211 13.44 5.77 -6.34
CA THR A 211 13.28 4.63 -7.27
C THR A 211 13.89 3.32 -6.77
N ALA A 212 14.64 3.34 -5.68
CA ALA A 212 15.24 2.16 -5.06
C ALA A 212 15.02 2.19 -3.55
N LEU A 213 14.54 1.07 -3.00
CA LEU A 213 14.30 0.84 -1.57
C LEU A 213 15.13 -0.36 -1.13
N ASP A 214 15.94 -0.21 -0.09
CA ASP A 214 16.76 -1.31 0.43
C ASP A 214 15.94 -2.31 1.26
N HIS A 215 16.58 -3.37 1.77
CA HIS A 215 15.96 -4.40 2.59
C HIS A 215 15.28 -3.88 3.89
N THR A 216 15.61 -2.66 4.34
CA THR A 216 14.99 -1.99 5.49
C THR A 216 13.84 -1.06 5.07
N ASN A 217 13.49 -1.06 3.78
CA ASN A 217 12.55 -0.16 3.14
C ASN A 217 13.01 1.31 3.10
N THR A 218 14.31 1.56 3.22
CA THR A 218 14.87 2.91 3.17
C THR A 218 15.20 3.29 1.74
N PRO A 219 14.86 4.51 1.27
CA PRO A 219 15.30 4.99 -0.04
C PRO A 219 16.82 4.97 -0.20
N ALA A 220 17.28 4.34 -1.26
CA ALA A 220 18.69 4.11 -1.57
C ALA A 220 19.02 4.44 -3.04
N SER A 221 18.25 5.34 -3.65
CA SER A 221 18.39 5.70 -5.07
C SER A 221 19.60 6.59 -5.30
N ALA A 222 20.39 6.28 -6.33
CA ALA A 222 21.46 7.17 -6.79
C ALA A 222 20.94 8.26 -7.75
N ASP A 223 19.85 7.98 -8.47
CA ASP A 223 19.28 8.86 -9.47
C ASP A 223 18.12 9.68 -8.92
N VAL A 224 17.93 10.88 -9.47
CA VAL A 224 16.71 11.66 -9.26
C VAL A 224 15.68 11.26 -10.31
N VAL A 225 14.52 10.83 -9.86
CA VAL A 225 13.39 10.50 -10.73
C VAL A 225 12.50 11.70 -10.94
N THR A 226 11.98 11.84 -12.16
CA THR A 226 10.84 12.69 -12.49
C THR A 226 9.63 11.80 -12.78
N TYR A 227 8.69 11.76 -11.85
CA TYR A 227 7.37 11.17 -12.07
C TYR A 227 6.54 12.11 -12.94
N ARG A 228 5.94 11.57 -14.01
CA ARG A 228 5.04 12.28 -14.92
C ARG A 228 3.66 11.61 -14.90
N PRO A 229 2.59 12.33 -15.26
CA PRO A 229 1.26 11.74 -15.31
C PRO A 229 1.21 10.58 -16.29
N TRP A 230 0.64 9.47 -15.85
CA TRP A 230 0.30 8.35 -16.73
C TRP A 230 -1.10 8.51 -17.33
N ALA A 231 -1.93 9.40 -16.75
CA ALA A 231 -3.18 9.85 -17.33
C ALA A 231 -3.40 11.35 -17.11
N VAL A 232 -3.92 12.03 -18.14
CA VAL A 232 -4.46 13.39 -18.06
C VAL A 232 -5.84 13.39 -18.68
N THR A 233 -6.85 13.83 -17.93
CA THR A 233 -8.24 13.84 -18.37
C THR A 233 -8.89 15.19 -18.16
N SER A 234 -9.83 15.55 -19.04
CA SER A 234 -10.71 16.71 -18.87
C SER A 234 -12.10 16.24 -18.46
N VAL A 235 -12.61 16.78 -17.37
CA VAL A 235 -13.96 16.50 -16.88
C VAL A 235 -14.77 17.78 -16.94
N ALA A 236 -16.02 17.69 -17.36
CA ALA A 236 -16.98 18.78 -17.27
C ALA A 236 -18.25 18.28 -16.58
N THR A 237 -18.82 19.09 -15.70
CA THR A 237 -20.09 18.78 -15.04
C THR A 237 -20.97 20.01 -15.09
N GLU A 238 -22.20 19.82 -15.53
CA GLU A 238 -23.22 20.86 -15.48
C GLU A 238 -23.65 21.11 -14.04
N MET A 239 -23.70 22.37 -13.63
CA MET A 239 -24.26 22.71 -12.33
C MET A 239 -25.79 22.60 -12.43
N PRO A 240 -26.47 22.06 -11.40
CA PRO A 240 -27.92 22.03 -11.37
C PRO A 240 -28.45 23.45 -11.54
N ASP A 241 -29.29 23.65 -12.56
CA ASP A 241 -29.95 24.94 -12.75
C ASP A 241 -30.87 25.18 -11.54
N PRO A 242 -30.63 26.27 -10.76
CA PRO A 242 -31.41 26.55 -9.55
C PRO A 242 -32.91 26.74 -9.83
N ASP A 243 -33.30 27.05 -11.05
CA ASP A 243 -34.70 27.24 -11.46
C ASP A 243 -35.35 25.95 -12.02
N HIS A 244 -34.56 24.91 -12.31
CA HIS A 244 -34.99 23.62 -12.87
C HIS A 244 -35.02 22.51 -11.79
N VAL A 245 -35.93 22.64 -10.83
CA VAL A 245 -36.30 21.53 -9.93
C VAL A 245 -37.30 20.62 -10.64
N ALA A 246 -37.10 19.30 -10.60
CA ALA A 246 -38.02 18.32 -11.19
C ALA A 246 -39.47 18.57 -10.71
N GLY A 247 -40.36 19.00 -11.62
CA GLY A 247 -41.76 19.34 -11.32
C GLY A 247 -42.11 20.84 -11.33
N SER A 248 -41.13 21.74 -11.46
CA SER A 248 -41.37 23.18 -11.66
C SER A 248 -41.86 23.48 -13.08
N LYS A 249 -42.95 24.26 -13.20
CA LYS A 249 -43.49 24.77 -14.48
C LYS A 249 -43.09 26.22 -14.76
N ALA A 250 -42.13 26.77 -14.02
CA ALA A 250 -41.68 28.14 -14.22
C ALA A 250 -40.87 28.25 -15.53
N PRO A 251 -41.09 29.29 -16.36
CA PRO A 251 -40.30 29.49 -17.57
C PRO A 251 -38.85 29.81 -17.21
N ALA A 252 -37.90 29.11 -17.85
CA ALA A 252 -36.47 29.28 -17.65
C ALA A 252 -36.06 30.75 -17.86
N ARG A 253 -35.46 31.36 -16.83
CA ARG A 253 -34.78 32.65 -16.94
C ARG A 253 -33.39 32.39 -17.49
N GLN A 254 -32.98 33.10 -18.54
CA GLN A 254 -31.57 33.07 -18.97
C GLN A 254 -30.71 33.71 -17.88
N SER A 255 -30.15 32.87 -17.02
CA SER A 255 -29.25 33.25 -15.95
C SER A 255 -27.83 33.32 -16.50
N ARG A 256 -27.08 34.38 -16.19
CA ARG A 256 -25.62 34.47 -16.43
C ARG A 256 -24.82 33.66 -15.40
N THR A 257 -25.39 32.56 -14.92
CA THR A 257 -24.76 31.72 -13.89
C THR A 257 -23.82 30.74 -14.58
N VAL A 258 -22.67 30.45 -13.98
CA VAL A 258 -21.77 29.38 -14.41
C VAL A 258 -22.58 28.09 -14.51
N THR A 259 -22.84 27.62 -15.72
CA THR A 259 -23.68 26.44 -15.98
C THR A 259 -22.87 25.14 -16.01
N SER A 260 -21.54 25.24 -16.02
CA SER A 260 -20.64 24.09 -16.07
C SER A 260 -19.34 24.39 -15.35
N ILE A 261 -18.82 23.39 -14.63
CA ILE A 261 -17.46 23.40 -14.09
C ILE A 261 -16.65 22.43 -14.94
N SER A 262 -15.51 22.89 -15.44
CA SER A 262 -14.55 22.04 -16.14
C SER A 262 -13.22 21.97 -15.38
N SER A 263 -12.60 20.79 -15.38
CA SER A 263 -11.34 20.56 -14.69
C SER A 263 -10.42 19.67 -15.52
N VAL A 264 -9.12 19.92 -15.39
CA VAL A 264 -8.07 19.01 -15.86
C VAL A 264 -7.56 18.21 -14.68
N ILE A 265 -7.47 16.89 -14.84
CA ILE A 265 -7.01 15.95 -13.82
C ILE A 265 -5.78 15.24 -14.35
N ALA A 266 -4.65 15.39 -13.67
CA ALA A 266 -3.41 14.69 -13.95
C ALA A 266 -3.12 13.66 -12.85
N GLU A 267 -2.87 12.42 -13.23
CA GLU A 267 -2.74 11.28 -12.32
C GLU A 267 -1.32 10.70 -12.39
N MET A 268 -0.65 10.66 -11.24
CA MET A 268 0.72 10.19 -11.06
C MET A 268 0.77 9.14 -9.95
N THR A 269 1.73 8.23 -10.04
CA THR A 269 2.02 7.27 -8.97
C THR A 269 3.51 7.36 -8.63
N THR A 270 3.83 7.52 -7.36
CA THR A 270 5.22 7.63 -6.85
C THR A 270 5.59 6.44 -5.98
N SER A 271 6.88 6.26 -5.72
CA SER A 271 7.37 5.37 -4.66
C SER A 271 7.13 5.97 -3.26
N ARG A 272 7.80 5.44 -2.25
CA ARG A 272 7.58 5.70 -0.84
C ARG A 272 7.94 7.16 -0.54
N LEU A 273 7.05 7.83 0.17
CA LEU A 273 7.26 9.19 0.66
C LEU A 273 7.82 9.10 2.08
N VAL A 274 9.07 9.56 2.26
CA VAL A 274 9.73 9.52 3.57
C VAL A 274 10.02 10.91 4.08
N THR A 275 9.79 11.16 5.36
CA THR A 275 9.94 12.48 6.01
C THR A 275 11.35 13.08 5.90
N THR A 276 12.35 12.26 5.59
CA THR A 276 13.74 12.68 5.36
C THR A 276 14.01 13.13 3.91
N SER A 277 13.12 12.83 2.96
CA SER A 277 13.20 13.32 1.59
C SER A 277 12.45 14.64 1.42
N ARG A 278 12.66 15.29 0.27
CA ARG A 278 12.07 16.60 -0.05
C ARG A 278 11.51 16.61 -1.48
N PRO A 279 10.52 15.74 -1.79
CA PRO A 279 9.95 15.68 -3.11
C PRO A 279 9.31 17.00 -3.50
N VAL A 280 9.51 17.42 -4.75
CA VAL A 280 8.95 18.67 -5.27
C VAL A 280 7.92 18.34 -6.33
N ILE A 281 6.69 18.82 -6.13
CA ILE A 281 5.65 18.80 -7.15
C ILE A 281 5.62 20.12 -7.91
N GLU A 282 5.59 20.02 -9.23
CA GLU A 282 5.62 21.17 -10.14
C GLU A 282 4.48 21.10 -11.15
N VAL A 283 3.87 22.27 -11.39
CA VAL A 283 2.91 22.50 -12.46
C VAL A 283 3.39 23.70 -13.26
N HIS A 284 3.49 23.55 -14.57
CA HIS A 284 3.85 24.64 -15.48
C HIS A 284 2.76 24.87 -16.51
N CYS A 285 2.47 26.15 -16.78
CA CYS A 285 1.72 26.54 -17.95
C CYS A 285 2.68 26.60 -19.15
N THR A 286 2.30 25.94 -20.24
CA THR A 286 3.01 25.85 -21.51
C THR A 286 2.18 26.43 -22.66
N GLU A 287 1.16 27.23 -22.34
CA GLU A 287 0.42 28.01 -23.32
C GLU A 287 1.39 28.96 -24.06
N PRO A 288 1.44 28.93 -25.41
CA PRO A 288 2.34 29.77 -26.18
C PRO A 288 2.16 31.27 -25.88
N GLY A 289 3.21 31.92 -25.41
CA GLY A 289 3.18 33.34 -25.04
C GLY A 289 2.68 33.64 -23.62
N ASN A 290 2.31 32.62 -22.85
CA ASN A 290 1.93 32.71 -21.44
C ASN A 290 2.67 31.64 -20.60
N GLU A 291 3.89 31.27 -20.97
CA GLU A 291 4.65 30.23 -20.28
C GLU A 291 5.09 30.71 -18.89
N HIS A 292 4.73 29.96 -17.83
CA HIS A 292 5.15 30.27 -16.47
C HIS A 292 5.00 29.08 -15.53
N SER A 293 5.66 29.14 -14.36
CA SER A 293 5.41 28.19 -13.26
C SER A 293 4.11 28.54 -12.55
N VAL A 294 3.20 27.57 -12.50
CA VAL A 294 1.90 27.67 -11.83
C VAL A 294 2.04 27.30 -10.36
N ALA A 295 2.74 26.21 -10.07
CA ALA A 295 3.04 25.77 -8.72
C ALA A 295 4.39 25.06 -8.65
N ARG A 296 5.09 25.27 -7.54
CA ARG A 296 6.29 24.53 -7.14
C ARG A 296 6.26 24.35 -5.63
N LEU A 297 5.91 23.15 -5.17
CA LEU A 297 5.58 22.90 -3.77
C LEU A 297 6.43 21.75 -3.21
N ASP A 298 6.78 21.86 -1.93
CA ASP A 298 7.35 20.76 -1.14
C ASP A 298 6.25 19.75 -0.83
N LEU A 299 6.21 18.64 -1.56
CA LEU A 299 5.06 17.74 -1.55
C LEU A 299 4.77 17.22 -0.13
N ILE A 300 5.78 16.68 0.57
CA ILE A 300 5.60 16.12 1.92
C ILE A 300 5.10 17.17 2.90
N SER A 301 5.68 18.37 2.88
CA SER A 301 5.24 19.44 3.80
C SER A 301 3.76 19.74 3.63
N TYR A 302 3.28 19.79 2.39
CA TYR A 302 1.87 20.05 2.09
C TYR A 302 0.95 18.86 2.42
N LEU A 303 1.37 17.62 2.15
CA LEU A 303 0.62 16.42 2.53
C LEU A 303 0.49 16.30 4.06
N LEU A 304 1.52 16.67 4.83
CA LEU A 304 1.44 16.65 6.29
C LEU A 304 0.50 17.71 6.86
N MET A 305 0.17 18.78 6.12
CA MET A 305 -0.82 19.76 6.58
C MET A 305 -2.22 19.16 6.73
N ILE A 306 -2.57 18.12 5.94
CA ILE A 306 -3.88 17.46 6.02
C ILE A 306 -3.97 16.38 7.08
N LYS A 307 -2.85 15.98 7.69
CA LYS A 307 -2.84 15.03 8.81
C LYS A 307 -3.80 15.50 9.90
N GLY A 308 -3.79 16.80 10.20
CA GLY A 308 -4.74 17.45 11.09
C GLY A 308 -4.75 16.90 12.53
N SER A 309 -5.65 17.43 13.36
CA SER A 309 -5.74 17.05 14.78
C SER A 309 -6.31 15.66 15.02
N ALA A 310 -7.05 15.11 14.04
CA ALA A 310 -7.65 13.78 14.12
C ALA A 310 -6.59 12.68 14.09
N ASN A 311 -5.55 12.85 13.27
CA ASN A 311 -4.47 11.87 13.11
C ASN A 311 -3.22 12.23 13.93
N ARG A 312 -3.34 13.10 14.95
CA ARG A 312 -2.22 13.53 15.81
C ARG A 312 -1.53 12.41 16.59
N HIS A 313 -2.19 11.25 16.69
CA HIS A 313 -1.69 10.07 17.37
C HIS A 313 -0.68 9.29 16.52
N MET A 314 -0.71 9.47 15.19
CA MET A 314 0.29 8.95 14.27
C MET A 314 1.51 9.87 14.26
N THR A 315 2.69 9.31 14.04
CA THR A 315 3.87 10.07 13.61
C THR A 315 3.66 10.61 12.19
N ASP A 316 4.54 11.50 11.72
CA ASP A 316 4.45 12.02 10.35
C ASP A 316 4.73 10.92 9.33
N GLN A 317 5.72 10.05 9.61
CA GLN A 317 6.02 8.92 8.73
C GLN A 317 4.87 7.89 8.71
N GLU A 318 4.29 7.54 9.86
CA GLU A 318 3.14 6.62 9.90
C GLU A 318 1.95 7.16 9.11
N PHE A 319 1.71 8.48 9.13
CA PHE A 319 0.65 9.08 8.32
C PHE A 319 0.94 8.94 6.83
N LEU A 320 2.16 9.24 6.39
CA LEU A 320 2.58 9.11 4.98
C LEU A 320 2.55 7.64 4.51
N ASP A 321 2.87 6.70 5.40
CA ASP A 321 2.84 5.26 5.11
C ASP A 321 1.40 4.69 5.12
N CYS A 322 0.45 5.32 5.84
CA CYS A 322 -0.96 4.90 5.89
C CYS A 322 -1.85 5.52 4.80
N GLN A 323 -1.61 6.79 4.44
CA GLN A 323 -2.35 7.52 3.42
C GLN A 323 -1.62 7.37 2.09
N ASP A 324 -2.22 6.66 1.15
CA ASP A 324 -1.61 6.32 -0.14
C ASP A 324 -2.35 6.92 -1.35
N ASP A 325 -3.44 7.68 -1.12
CA ASP A 325 -4.26 8.30 -2.16
C ASP A 325 -4.46 9.79 -1.86
N TYR A 326 -3.92 10.66 -2.70
CA TYR A 326 -3.92 12.10 -2.51
C TYR A 326 -4.53 12.82 -3.70
N SER A 327 -5.41 13.77 -3.42
CA SER A 327 -5.97 14.69 -4.41
C SER A 327 -5.59 16.11 -4.07
N MET A 328 -4.92 16.82 -4.98
CA MET A 328 -4.48 18.20 -4.86
C MET A 328 -5.19 19.07 -5.90
N MET A 329 -6.05 20.00 -5.50
CA MET A 329 -6.75 20.91 -6.40
C MET A 329 -6.21 22.33 -6.30
N LEU A 330 -5.81 22.89 -7.44
CA LEU A 330 -5.37 24.26 -7.61
C LEU A 330 -6.43 25.02 -8.41
N ILE A 331 -6.90 26.14 -7.85
CA ILE A 331 -7.85 27.01 -8.55
C ILE A 331 -7.07 28.08 -9.31
N LEU A 332 -7.30 28.15 -10.61
CA LEU A 332 -6.63 29.06 -11.53
C LEU A 332 -7.42 30.37 -11.69
N ASP A 333 -6.72 31.46 -12.01
CA ASP A 333 -7.32 32.68 -12.56
C ASP A 333 -7.40 32.62 -14.09
N ASP A 334 -8.03 33.64 -14.69
CA ASP A 334 -8.26 33.75 -16.13
C ASP A 334 -6.97 33.79 -16.98
N ASN A 335 -5.79 33.94 -16.36
CA ASN A 335 -4.49 33.92 -17.03
C ASN A 335 -3.71 32.61 -16.79
N ASN A 336 -4.40 31.54 -16.41
CA ASN A 336 -3.80 30.23 -16.09
C ASN A 336 -2.84 30.26 -14.87
N ARG A 337 -2.87 31.30 -14.04
CA ARG A 337 -2.03 31.39 -12.83
C ARG A 337 -2.75 30.78 -11.65
N TRP A 338 -2.01 30.16 -10.73
CA TRP A 338 -2.60 29.68 -9.48
C TRP A 338 -3.10 30.86 -8.63
N ASN A 339 -4.41 30.90 -8.38
CA ASN A 339 -5.03 31.86 -7.49
C ASN A 339 -4.87 31.43 -6.02
N ILE A 340 -3.76 31.83 -5.43
CA ILE A 340 -3.39 31.50 -4.04
C ILE A 340 -4.46 31.95 -3.03
N SER A 341 -5.22 33.01 -3.33
CA SER A 341 -6.26 33.52 -2.43
C SER A 341 -7.46 32.56 -2.29
N LEU A 342 -7.74 31.78 -3.33
CA LEU A 342 -8.76 30.72 -3.30
C LEU A 342 -8.23 29.46 -2.61
N GLY A 343 -6.91 29.28 -2.60
CA GLY A 343 -6.20 28.29 -1.79
C GLY A 343 -5.77 27.05 -2.57
N LEU A 344 -5.14 26.12 -1.87
CA LEU A 344 -4.85 24.76 -2.33
C LEU A 344 -5.76 23.81 -1.56
N TYR A 345 -6.39 22.86 -2.23
CA TYR A 345 -7.19 21.85 -1.55
C TYR A 345 -6.47 20.51 -1.62
N ILE A 346 -6.28 19.85 -0.48
CA ILE A 346 -5.70 18.50 -0.44
C ILE A 346 -6.68 17.56 0.28
N ASN A 347 -7.12 16.48 -0.37
CA ASN A 347 -8.17 15.58 0.14
C ASN A 347 -9.39 16.35 0.68
N SER A 348 -9.82 17.38 -0.06
CA SER A 348 -10.92 18.30 0.26
C SER A 348 -10.68 19.26 1.43
N TRP A 349 -9.50 19.27 2.05
CA TRP A 349 -9.11 20.27 3.05
C TRP A 349 -8.49 21.49 2.39
N ARG A 350 -9.05 22.68 2.67
CA ARG A 350 -8.50 23.94 2.18
C ARG A 350 -7.28 24.35 3.00
N ILE A 351 -6.15 24.47 2.31
CA ILE A 351 -4.87 24.94 2.84
C ILE A 351 -4.70 26.41 2.46
N VAL A 352 -4.54 27.27 3.48
CA VAL A 352 -4.29 28.70 3.32
C VAL A 352 -2.85 28.98 3.72
N ARG A 353 -2.06 29.55 2.80
CA ARG A 353 -0.72 30.01 3.11
C ARG A 353 -0.82 31.28 3.95
N GLN A 354 -0.25 31.29 5.16
CA GLN A 354 -0.12 32.52 5.92
C GLN A 354 1.03 33.35 5.33
N GLU A 355 0.74 34.59 4.91
CA GLU A 355 1.77 35.58 4.66
C GLU A 355 2.30 36.04 6.02
N THR A 356 3.50 35.60 6.40
CA THR A 356 4.19 36.21 7.52
C THR A 356 4.73 37.56 7.06
N VAL A 357 4.04 38.64 7.43
CA VAL A 357 4.61 39.99 7.33
C VAL A 357 5.80 40.02 8.28
N ILE A 358 7.02 39.97 7.74
CA ILE A 358 8.21 40.31 8.51
C ILE A 358 8.12 41.81 8.78
N GLN A 359 7.81 42.18 10.02
CA GLN A 359 7.99 43.55 10.52
C GLN A 359 9.40 43.76 11.04
#